data_AF-A0A9Q4H441-F1
#
_entry.id   AF-A0A9Q4H441-F1
#
_cell.length_a   1.000
_cell.length_b   1.000
_cell.length_c   1.000
_cell.angle_alpha   90.00
_cell.angle_beta   90.00
_cell.angle_gamma   90.00
#
_symmetry.space_group_name_H-M   'P 1'
#
loop_
_entity.id
_entity.type
_entity.pdbx_description
1 polymer ?
#
loop_
_entity_poly.entity_id
_entity_poly.type
_entity_poly.pdbx_seq_one_letter_code
_entity_poly.pdbx_strand_id
1 'polypeptide(L)'
;MQCSKCNQKVNPEDKFCMYCGNNLENDGATYSEEAQTTSVLHCPSCHAEVNPDDKFCMQCGFNLATASNSNFSSTESLENQTKENVSLTDEAKQLFNNTTKSIGKMAGNEESLNLNLRDMFSEVFKSHSREEADRIFIAGTKETTPALKDVSNEWGRPWLFSRVFAAMAITFVLLWVMAASFGNENAIPGLIFIGALTVPLSGLFFFYETNAFKNISIFEVLKWFFIGGVFSLLVTLFLYNFVSFSEEEEVFGLMTLTDAISTGIVEELGKAIIIIIIVNISKTNKILNGLLIGAAIGAGFAVFESAGYILKFALYAHVPVMDMIILRAWTGLGSHLVWAAIVGAAVVIAKSEAKFEFNNIVDPRFLFFFFASVILHAIWDVDITFLGSYNLKIIILIVLGWLLVFILMKAGLNQVNTLQNTVNEEIYENEK
;
A
#
# COMPACT_ATOMS: atom_id res chain seq x y z
N MET A 1 -14.14 66.92 -31.80
CA MET A 1 -15.22 66.37 -32.66
C MET A 1 -14.64 65.32 -33.61
N GLN A 2 -15.44 64.50 -34.28
CA GLN A 2 -14.92 63.58 -35.31
C GLN A 2 -15.13 64.15 -36.70
N CYS A 3 -14.13 64.06 -37.56
CA CYS A 3 -14.26 64.45 -38.96
C CYS A 3 -15.21 63.47 -39.66
N SER A 4 -16.34 63.96 -40.19
CA SER A 4 -17.36 63.14 -40.88
C SER A 4 -16.83 62.31 -42.05
N LYS A 5 -15.69 62.72 -42.63
CA LYS A 5 -15.12 62.09 -43.81
C LYS A 5 -14.11 60.98 -43.51
N CYS A 6 -13.36 61.07 -42.41
CA CYS A 6 -12.31 60.09 -42.08
C CYS A 6 -12.41 59.53 -40.66
N ASN A 7 -13.42 59.95 -39.89
CA ASN A 7 -13.72 59.59 -38.50
C ASN A 7 -12.58 59.79 -37.49
N GLN A 8 -11.47 60.43 -37.89
CA GLN A 8 -10.42 60.83 -36.96
C GLN A 8 -10.88 61.96 -36.06
N LYS A 9 -10.42 61.93 -34.82
CA LYS A 9 -10.67 62.99 -33.84
C LYS A 9 -9.92 64.24 -34.25
N VAL A 10 -10.63 65.35 -34.34
CA VAL A 10 -10.11 66.66 -34.70
C VAL A 10 -10.53 67.67 -33.64
N ASN A 11 -9.72 68.70 -33.43
CA ASN A 11 -10.01 69.73 -32.46
C ASN A 11 -11.22 70.55 -32.94
N PRO A 12 -12.23 70.86 -32.11
CA PRO A 12 -13.44 71.57 -32.57
C PRO A 12 -13.20 72.97 -33.12
N GLU A 13 -12.06 73.61 -32.84
CA GLU A 13 -11.70 74.94 -33.36
C GLU A 13 -10.93 74.89 -34.69
N ASP A 14 -10.55 73.70 -35.18
CA ASP A 14 -9.85 73.55 -36.45
C ASP A 14 -10.82 73.73 -37.62
N LYS A 15 -10.48 74.65 -38.54
CA LYS A 15 -11.28 74.91 -39.75
C LYS A 15 -11.16 73.78 -40.79
N PHE A 16 -10.06 73.02 -40.73
CA PHE A 16 -9.77 71.92 -41.66
C PHE A 16 -9.16 70.73 -40.91
N CYS A 17 -9.54 69.51 -41.30
CA CYS A 17 -8.99 68.30 -40.72
C CYS A 17 -7.51 68.14 -41.10
N MET A 18 -6.62 68.15 -40.11
CA MET A 18 -5.18 68.02 -40.34
C MET A 18 -4.75 66.66 -40.94
N TYR A 19 -5.58 65.62 -40.84
CA TYR A 19 -5.28 64.29 -41.36
C TYR A 19 -5.72 64.07 -42.82
N CYS A 20 -6.72 64.80 -43.32
CA CYS A 20 -7.26 64.59 -44.67
C CYS A 20 -7.64 65.87 -45.46
N GLY A 21 -7.51 67.04 -44.84
CA GLY A 21 -7.75 68.35 -45.46
C GLY A 21 -9.23 68.78 -45.59
N ASN A 22 -10.19 68.00 -45.07
CA ASN A 22 -11.63 68.32 -45.16
C ASN A 22 -11.99 69.59 -44.38
N ASN A 23 -12.81 70.49 -44.94
CA ASN A 23 -13.32 71.68 -44.22
C ASN A 23 -14.38 71.27 -43.19
N LEU A 24 -14.23 71.75 -41.97
CA LEU A 24 -14.99 71.34 -40.78
C LEU A 24 -16.03 72.38 -40.32
N GLU A 25 -16.10 73.57 -40.94
CA GLU A 25 -16.92 74.70 -40.48
C GLU A 25 -18.44 74.52 -40.71
N ASN A 26 -18.89 73.49 -41.44
CA ASN A 26 -20.31 73.29 -41.79
C ASN A 26 -20.92 71.95 -41.35
N ASP A 27 -20.22 71.12 -40.57
CA ASP A 27 -20.73 69.83 -40.10
C ASP A 27 -21.27 69.91 -38.67
N GLY A 28 -22.58 69.67 -38.50
CA GLY A 28 -23.27 69.74 -37.21
C GLY A 28 -22.79 68.69 -36.20
N ALA A 29 -22.34 69.15 -35.03
CA ALA A 29 -21.67 68.35 -34.02
C ALA A 29 -22.61 67.67 -32.99
N THR A 30 -22.17 66.52 -32.45
CA THR A 30 -22.51 66.07 -31.09
C THR A 30 -21.24 65.58 -30.39
N TYR A 31 -21.06 65.99 -29.13
CA TYR A 31 -19.82 65.93 -28.36
C TYR A 31 -19.75 64.68 -27.46
N SER A 32 -18.57 64.06 -27.40
CA SER A 32 -18.17 63.09 -26.37
C SER A 32 -16.68 63.28 -26.11
N GLU A 33 -16.26 63.54 -24.86
CA GLU A 33 -14.89 63.26 -24.41
C GLU A 33 -14.66 63.36 -22.90
N GLU A 34 -14.08 62.28 -22.37
CA GLU A 34 -13.33 62.14 -21.12
C GLU A 34 -11.82 62.36 -21.39
N ALA A 35 -11.08 62.80 -20.36
CA ALA A 35 -9.60 62.86 -20.26
C ALA A 35 -9.24 63.07 -18.77
N GLN A 36 -8.15 62.63 -18.14
CA GLN A 36 -6.85 62.06 -18.55
C GLN A 36 -6.13 61.54 -17.29
N THR A 37 -5.31 60.48 -17.38
CA THR A 37 -4.22 60.20 -16.42
C THR A 37 -2.97 59.80 -17.18
N THR A 38 -1.89 60.55 -17.00
CA THR A 38 -0.54 60.35 -17.54
C THR A 38 0.14 59.13 -16.92
N SER A 39 0.59 58.16 -17.72
CA SER A 39 1.35 57.00 -17.25
C SER A 39 2.85 57.28 -17.27
N VAL A 40 3.48 57.32 -16.09
CA VAL A 40 4.94 57.34 -15.91
C VAL A 40 5.49 55.93 -16.19
N LEU A 41 6.59 55.81 -16.96
CA LEU A 41 7.23 54.52 -17.24
C LEU A 41 8.32 54.21 -16.20
N HIS A 42 8.40 52.94 -15.80
CA HIS A 42 9.39 52.46 -14.83
C HIS A 42 10.26 51.35 -15.44
N CYS A 43 11.56 51.32 -15.09
CA CYS A 43 12.50 50.29 -15.52
C CYS A 43 12.04 48.90 -15.03
N PRO A 44 11.93 47.87 -15.89
CA PRO A 44 11.46 46.54 -15.48
C PRO A 44 12.36 45.83 -14.48
N SER A 45 13.65 46.19 -14.44
CA SER A 45 14.64 45.51 -13.60
C SER A 45 14.82 46.17 -12.23
N CYS A 46 14.72 47.49 -12.12
CA CYS A 46 14.98 48.21 -10.85
C CYS A 46 13.89 49.22 -10.46
N HIS A 47 12.83 49.34 -11.26
CA HIS A 47 11.65 50.18 -11.05
C HIS A 47 11.88 51.69 -10.92
N ALA A 48 13.10 52.18 -11.20
CA ALA A 48 13.35 53.61 -11.35
C ALA A 48 12.51 54.20 -12.51
N GLU A 49 12.01 55.43 -12.35
CA GLU A 49 11.32 56.16 -13.41
C GLU A 49 12.25 56.39 -14.60
N VAL A 50 11.77 56.10 -15.79
CA VAL A 50 12.53 56.23 -17.04
C VAL A 50 11.70 56.98 -18.08
N ASN A 51 12.38 57.77 -18.91
CA ASN A 51 11.68 58.47 -19.98
C ASN A 51 11.46 57.53 -21.19
N PRO A 52 10.39 57.72 -21.97
CA PRO A 52 10.06 56.86 -23.10
C PRO A 52 11.15 56.75 -24.18
N ASP A 53 12.03 57.75 -24.29
CA ASP A 53 13.09 57.82 -25.31
C ASP A 53 14.44 57.25 -24.83
N ASP A 54 14.53 56.81 -23.57
CA ASP A 54 15.78 56.29 -22.99
C ASP A 54 16.08 54.87 -23.53
N LYS A 55 17.27 54.68 -24.12
CA LYS A 55 17.69 53.36 -24.63
C LYS A 55 18.21 52.42 -23.53
N PHE A 56 18.71 52.97 -22.43
CA PHE A 56 19.20 52.23 -21.27
C PHE A 56 18.81 52.94 -19.97
N CYS A 57 18.52 52.19 -18.92
CA CYS A 57 18.24 52.73 -17.60
C CYS A 57 19.52 53.30 -16.98
N MET A 58 19.51 54.60 -16.66
CA MET A 58 20.67 55.30 -16.11
C MET A 58 21.07 54.85 -14.69
N GLN A 59 20.16 54.18 -13.96
CA GLN A 59 20.41 53.75 -12.57
C GLN A 59 21.07 52.36 -12.47
N CYS A 60 20.72 51.42 -13.36
CA CYS A 60 21.21 50.04 -13.29
C CYS A 60 21.83 49.50 -14.60
N GLY A 61 21.76 50.26 -15.70
CA GLY A 61 22.32 49.87 -17.00
C GLY A 61 21.44 48.94 -17.85
N PHE A 62 20.20 48.65 -17.45
CA PHE A 62 19.29 47.76 -18.18
C PHE A 62 18.90 48.33 -19.56
N ASN A 63 18.93 47.53 -20.62
CA ASN A 63 18.60 47.96 -21.98
C ASN A 63 17.07 48.01 -22.18
N LEU A 64 16.52 49.21 -22.38
CA LEU A 64 15.08 49.47 -22.51
C LEU A 64 14.60 49.36 -23.96
N ALA A 65 15.50 49.42 -24.94
CA ALA A 65 15.17 49.34 -26.37
C ALA A 65 14.75 47.93 -26.83
N THR A 66 14.97 46.89 -26.01
CA THR A 66 14.55 45.51 -26.31
C THR A 66 13.12 45.20 -25.86
N ALA A 67 12.47 46.10 -25.12
CA ALA A 67 11.12 45.92 -24.56
C ALA A 67 9.99 46.58 -25.39
N SER A 68 10.31 47.31 -26.47
CA SER A 68 9.33 48.06 -27.27
C SER A 68 8.66 47.25 -28.40
N ASN A 69 8.87 45.93 -28.47
CA ASN A 69 8.32 45.06 -29.53
C ASN A 69 7.38 43.95 -29.02
N SER A 70 6.61 44.22 -27.98
CA SER A 70 5.47 43.37 -27.60
C SER A 70 4.27 44.23 -27.20
N ASN A 71 3.41 44.51 -28.17
CA ASN A 71 2.07 45.04 -27.94
C ASN A 71 1.25 44.05 -27.10
N PHE A 72 0.86 44.50 -25.91
CA PHE A 72 -0.05 43.81 -25.01
C PHE A 72 -1.49 44.23 -25.35
N SER A 73 -2.27 43.34 -25.96
CA SER A 73 -3.73 43.31 -25.86
C SER A 73 -4.25 42.01 -26.47
N SER A 74 -4.45 41.01 -25.65
CA SER A 74 -5.71 40.27 -25.51
C SER A 74 -5.46 39.03 -24.65
N THR A 75 -6.40 38.86 -23.75
CA THR A 75 -6.47 37.88 -22.68
C THR A 75 -6.59 36.46 -23.25
N GLU A 76 -5.48 35.85 -23.68
CA GLU A 76 -5.40 34.41 -23.93
C GLU A 76 -3.94 34.03 -24.20
N SER A 77 -3.48 32.98 -23.51
CA SER A 77 -2.14 32.38 -23.58
C SER A 77 -1.01 33.11 -22.82
N LEU A 78 -0.34 32.36 -21.94
CA LEU A 78 0.89 32.68 -21.19
C LEU A 78 0.77 33.37 -19.81
N GLU A 79 -0.07 32.83 -18.94
CA GLU A 79 0.27 32.71 -17.50
C GLU A 79 0.06 31.26 -17.05
N ASN A 80 0.72 30.33 -17.75
CA ASN A 80 0.76 28.91 -17.40
C ASN A 80 2.17 28.45 -16.98
N GLN A 81 2.98 29.36 -16.45
CA GLN A 81 4.31 29.04 -15.91
C GLN A 81 4.64 29.92 -14.71
N THR A 82 3.96 29.70 -13.59
CA THR A 82 4.50 29.77 -12.20
C THR A 82 3.34 29.79 -11.19
N LYS A 83 2.56 28.71 -11.16
CA LYS A 83 1.83 28.26 -9.98
C LYS A 83 1.98 26.75 -9.88
N GLU A 84 3.18 26.29 -9.52
CA GLU A 84 3.32 24.96 -8.93
C GLU A 84 2.70 24.98 -7.53
N ASN A 85 1.37 25.01 -7.47
CA ASN A 85 0.68 24.36 -6.37
C ASN A 85 0.62 22.88 -6.74
N VAL A 86 1.77 22.20 -6.67
CA VAL A 86 1.77 20.75 -6.73
C VAL A 86 0.97 20.29 -5.52
N SER A 87 -0.19 19.70 -5.77
CA SER A 87 -1.03 19.19 -4.70
C SER A 87 -0.24 18.10 -3.98
N LEU A 88 -0.08 18.20 -2.66
CA LEU A 88 0.54 17.14 -1.84
C LEU A 88 -0.06 15.76 -2.12
N THR A 89 -1.33 15.71 -2.53
CA THR A 89 -2.00 14.47 -2.95
C THR A 89 -1.45 13.91 -4.27
N ASP A 90 -1.08 14.74 -5.24
CA ASP A 90 -0.49 14.30 -6.50
C ASP A 90 0.94 13.80 -6.31
N GLU A 91 1.74 14.48 -5.48
CA GLU A 91 3.07 14.00 -5.07
C GLU A 91 2.99 12.66 -4.34
N ALA A 92 2.11 12.56 -3.34
CA ALA A 92 1.91 11.32 -2.60
C ALA A 92 1.46 10.17 -3.53
N LYS A 93 0.60 10.45 -4.50
CA LYS A 93 0.13 9.49 -5.49
C LYS A 93 1.25 9.06 -6.44
N GLN A 94 2.08 9.99 -6.92
CA GLN A 94 3.25 9.66 -7.74
C GLN A 94 4.28 8.84 -6.96
N LEU A 95 4.60 9.23 -5.73
CA LEU A 95 5.50 8.48 -4.86
C LEU A 95 4.97 7.06 -4.61
N PHE A 96 3.68 6.92 -4.29
CA PHE A 96 3.03 5.62 -4.12
C PHE A 96 3.13 4.76 -5.39
N ASN A 97 2.80 5.31 -6.55
CA ASN A 97 2.87 4.59 -7.82
C ASN A 97 4.31 4.17 -8.18
N ASN A 98 5.29 5.05 -7.96
CA ASN A 98 6.69 4.77 -8.23
C ASN A 98 7.24 3.70 -7.28
N THR A 99 6.96 3.80 -5.98
CA THR A 99 7.37 2.82 -4.98
C THR A 99 6.74 1.47 -5.23
N THR A 100 5.43 1.41 -5.43
CA THR A 100 4.72 0.14 -5.69
C THR A 100 5.20 -0.51 -6.99
N LYS A 101 5.49 0.26 -8.04
CA LYS A 101 6.08 -0.24 -9.28
C LYS A 101 7.50 -0.77 -9.07
N SER A 102 8.34 -0.06 -8.31
CA SER A 102 9.71 -0.49 -8.01
C SER A 102 9.76 -1.81 -7.24
N ILE A 103 8.92 -1.93 -6.20
CA ILE A 103 8.79 -3.17 -5.42
C ILE A 103 8.13 -4.27 -6.27
N GLY A 104 7.12 -3.91 -7.08
CA GLY A 104 6.48 -4.83 -8.01
C GLY A 104 7.48 -5.49 -8.96
N LYS A 105 8.48 -4.75 -9.46
CA LYS A 105 9.53 -5.31 -10.32
C LYS A 105 10.35 -6.39 -9.62
N MET A 106 10.63 -6.22 -8.32
CA MET A 106 11.29 -7.27 -7.52
C MET A 106 10.43 -8.54 -7.42
N ALA A 107 9.10 -8.40 -7.47
CA ALA A 107 8.16 -9.51 -7.48
C ALA A 107 7.85 -10.07 -8.88
N GLY A 108 8.47 -9.55 -9.94
CA GLY A 108 8.22 -9.97 -11.33
C GLY A 108 7.02 -9.30 -11.99
N ASN A 109 6.61 -8.11 -11.52
CA ASN A 109 5.50 -7.33 -12.06
C ASN A 109 5.95 -5.90 -12.45
N GLU A 110 5.65 -5.47 -13.68
CA GLU A 110 5.99 -4.11 -14.16
C GLU A 110 4.87 -3.08 -13.98
N GLU A 111 3.67 -3.52 -13.61
CA GLU A 111 2.51 -2.65 -13.40
C GLU A 111 2.51 -2.03 -12.00
N SER A 112 2.15 -0.75 -11.91
CA SER A 112 1.87 -0.11 -10.63
C SER A 112 0.65 -0.74 -9.95
N LEU A 113 0.63 -0.75 -8.62
CA LEU A 113 -0.49 -1.29 -7.87
C LEU A 113 -1.73 -0.39 -8.05
N ASN A 114 -2.73 -0.88 -8.79
CA ASN A 114 -4.08 -0.28 -8.82
C ASN A 114 -5.02 -1.11 -7.95
N LEU A 115 -5.12 -0.72 -6.68
CA LEU A 115 -5.90 -1.44 -5.67
C LEU A 115 -7.25 -0.75 -5.47
N ASN A 116 -8.34 -1.44 -5.84
CA ASN A 116 -9.69 -1.02 -5.50
C ASN A 116 -10.19 -1.81 -4.29
N LEU A 117 -9.81 -1.38 -3.08
CA LEU A 117 -10.22 -2.02 -1.83
C LEU A 117 -11.75 -2.10 -1.68
N ARG A 118 -12.47 -1.11 -2.22
CA ARG A 118 -13.94 -1.09 -2.18
C ARG A 118 -14.54 -2.23 -3.00
N ASP A 119 -13.97 -2.53 -4.16
CA ASP A 119 -14.41 -3.67 -4.99
C ASP A 119 -14.05 -5.00 -4.33
N MET A 120 -12.81 -5.13 -3.82
CA MET A 120 -12.32 -6.35 -3.17
C MET A 120 -13.20 -6.76 -1.97
N PHE A 121 -13.63 -5.80 -1.15
CA PHE A 121 -14.48 -6.06 0.02
C PHE A 121 -15.99 -5.87 -0.25
N SER A 122 -16.41 -5.74 -1.51
CA SER A 122 -17.81 -5.46 -1.88
C SER A 122 -18.80 -6.58 -1.53
N GLU A 123 -18.31 -7.82 -1.42
CA GLU A 123 -19.13 -8.99 -1.09
C GLU A 123 -19.26 -9.23 0.43
N VAL A 124 -18.41 -8.59 1.27
CA VAL A 124 -18.38 -8.85 2.73
C VAL A 124 -19.74 -8.67 3.42
N PHE A 125 -20.49 -7.63 3.03
CA PHE A 125 -21.78 -7.31 3.65
C PHE A 125 -22.99 -7.93 2.93
N LYS A 126 -22.77 -8.70 1.86
CA LYS A 126 -23.86 -9.35 1.12
C LYS A 126 -24.25 -10.67 1.77
N SER A 127 -25.48 -11.10 1.48
CA SER A 127 -25.95 -12.42 1.87
C SER A 127 -25.38 -13.46 0.90
N HIS A 128 -24.85 -14.54 1.46
CA HIS A 128 -24.34 -15.68 0.70
C HIS A 128 -25.04 -16.95 1.14
N SER A 129 -25.31 -17.82 0.17
CA SER A 129 -25.87 -19.14 0.34
C SER A 129 -24.86 -20.10 1.00
N ARG A 130 -25.38 -21.19 1.56
CA ARG A 130 -24.53 -22.25 2.11
C ARG A 130 -23.69 -22.91 1.02
N GLU A 131 -24.26 -23.10 -0.16
CA GLU A 131 -23.61 -23.70 -1.31
C GLU A 131 -22.41 -22.86 -1.77
N GLU A 132 -22.48 -21.52 -1.67
CA GLU A 132 -21.33 -20.64 -1.93
C GLU A 132 -20.20 -20.85 -0.92
N ALA A 133 -20.54 -20.97 0.37
CA ALA A 133 -19.55 -21.28 1.40
C ALA A 133 -18.91 -22.66 1.15
N ASP A 134 -19.74 -23.68 0.93
CA ASP A 134 -19.29 -25.06 0.70
C ASP A 134 -18.37 -25.15 -0.52
N ARG A 135 -18.65 -24.41 -1.60
CA ARG A 135 -17.76 -24.30 -2.78
C ARG A 135 -16.36 -23.79 -2.44
N ILE A 136 -16.24 -22.86 -1.49
CA ILE A 136 -14.94 -22.38 -1.01
C ILE A 136 -14.23 -23.49 -0.25
N PHE A 137 -14.90 -24.18 0.67
CA PHE A 137 -14.30 -25.25 1.48
C PHE A 137 -13.82 -26.45 0.65
N ILE A 138 -14.55 -26.81 -0.41
CA ILE A 138 -14.16 -27.92 -1.29
C ILE A 138 -13.13 -27.51 -2.34
N ALA A 139 -12.69 -26.25 -2.43
CA ALA A 139 -11.69 -25.84 -3.39
C ALA A 139 -10.36 -26.60 -3.20
N GLY A 140 -9.60 -26.79 -4.28
CA GLY A 140 -8.30 -27.47 -4.24
C GLY A 140 -8.38 -28.99 -4.12
N THR A 141 -9.53 -29.59 -4.43
CA THR A 141 -9.65 -31.05 -4.63
C THR A 141 -9.48 -31.40 -6.10
N LYS A 142 -9.40 -32.69 -6.42
CA LYS A 142 -9.27 -33.18 -7.80
C LYS A 142 -10.42 -32.70 -8.72
N GLU A 143 -11.63 -32.55 -8.17
CA GLU A 143 -12.83 -32.21 -8.95
C GLU A 143 -13.13 -30.71 -8.99
N THR A 144 -12.53 -29.93 -8.09
CA THR A 144 -12.87 -28.52 -7.86
C THR A 144 -11.75 -27.55 -8.19
N THR A 145 -10.54 -28.07 -8.46
CA THR A 145 -9.42 -27.26 -8.94
C THR A 145 -9.71 -26.81 -10.38
N PRO A 146 -9.81 -25.50 -10.66
CA PRO A 146 -10.08 -25.01 -12.01
C PRO A 146 -8.93 -25.32 -12.96
N ALA A 147 -9.25 -25.52 -14.25
CA ALA A 147 -8.22 -25.54 -15.29
C ALA A 147 -7.61 -24.14 -15.42
N LEU A 148 -6.36 -24.06 -15.89
CA LEU A 148 -5.63 -22.78 -15.94
C LEU A 148 -6.37 -21.68 -16.73
N LYS A 149 -7.08 -22.05 -17.80
CA LYS A 149 -7.91 -21.12 -18.60
C LYS A 149 -9.10 -20.52 -17.84
N ASP A 150 -9.57 -21.19 -16.78
CA ASP A 150 -10.72 -20.80 -15.97
C ASP A 150 -10.28 -20.09 -14.67
N VAL A 151 -8.97 -19.93 -14.44
CA VAL A 151 -8.41 -19.19 -13.31
C VAL A 151 -8.60 -17.70 -13.54
N SER A 152 -9.19 -17.02 -12.57
CA SER A 152 -9.38 -15.56 -12.62
C SER A 152 -8.05 -14.82 -12.53
N ASN A 153 -7.87 -13.83 -13.38
CA ASN A 153 -6.78 -12.85 -13.31
C ASN A 153 -7.19 -11.56 -12.58
N GLU A 154 -8.47 -11.42 -12.25
CA GLU A 154 -9.00 -10.31 -11.47
C GLU A 154 -8.86 -10.56 -9.97
N TRP A 155 -8.91 -9.47 -9.20
CA TRP A 155 -8.92 -9.52 -7.74
C TRP A 155 -10.11 -10.36 -7.23
N GLY A 156 -9.82 -11.29 -6.33
CA GLY A 156 -10.86 -12.02 -5.62
C GLY A 156 -11.71 -11.08 -4.75
N ARG A 157 -12.97 -11.46 -4.52
CA ARG A 157 -13.88 -10.75 -3.62
C ARG A 157 -14.15 -11.60 -2.37
N PRO A 158 -13.18 -11.70 -1.45
CA PRO A 158 -13.31 -12.55 -0.27
C PRO A 158 -14.42 -12.03 0.65
N TRP A 159 -15.17 -12.95 1.25
CA TRP A 159 -16.27 -12.64 2.18
C TRP A 159 -16.37 -13.66 3.32
N LEU A 160 -15.95 -14.92 3.11
CA LEU A 160 -16.05 -15.98 4.11
C LEU A 160 -15.18 -15.67 5.34
N PHE A 161 -14.02 -15.04 5.17
CA PHE A 161 -13.15 -14.60 6.26
C PHE A 161 -13.91 -13.77 7.31
N SER A 162 -14.85 -12.94 6.88
CA SER A 162 -15.66 -12.11 7.77
C SER A 162 -16.68 -12.93 8.56
N ARG A 163 -17.18 -14.03 7.98
CA ARG A 163 -18.10 -14.97 8.65
C ARG A 163 -17.35 -15.84 9.65
N VAL A 164 -16.12 -16.24 9.32
CA VAL A 164 -15.21 -16.91 10.26
C VAL A 164 -14.90 -15.98 11.44
N PHE A 165 -14.56 -14.72 11.18
CA PHE A 165 -14.37 -13.71 12.22
C PHE A 165 -15.60 -13.57 13.12
N ALA A 166 -16.79 -13.41 12.52
CA ALA A 166 -18.03 -13.27 13.28
C ALA A 166 -18.32 -14.50 14.15
N ALA A 167 -18.12 -15.71 13.63
CA ALA A 167 -18.30 -16.95 14.40
C ALA A 167 -17.33 -17.03 15.59
N MET A 168 -16.06 -16.66 15.40
CA MET A 168 -15.06 -16.62 16.47
C MET A 168 -15.36 -15.52 17.49
N ALA A 169 -15.78 -14.34 17.04
CA ALA A 169 -16.17 -13.23 17.92
C ALA A 169 -17.41 -13.56 18.76
N ILE A 170 -18.41 -14.21 18.18
CA ILE A 170 -19.58 -14.70 18.94
C ILE A 170 -19.13 -15.73 19.98
N THR A 171 -18.29 -16.69 19.58
CA THR A 171 -17.74 -17.70 20.50
C THR A 171 -16.96 -17.04 21.65
N PHE A 172 -16.16 -16.03 21.34
CA PHE A 172 -15.42 -15.24 22.33
C PHE A 172 -16.35 -14.55 23.33
N VAL A 173 -17.40 -13.87 22.85
CA VAL A 173 -18.38 -13.19 23.70
C VAL A 173 -19.11 -14.18 24.59
N LEU A 174 -19.50 -15.36 24.07
CA LEU A 174 -20.16 -16.39 24.88
C LEU A 174 -19.24 -16.91 25.99
N LEU A 175 -17.98 -17.19 25.69
CA LEU A 175 -16.97 -17.59 26.68
C LEU A 175 -16.71 -16.48 27.70
N TRP A 176 -16.73 -15.23 27.26
CA TRP A 176 -16.55 -14.07 28.14
C TRP A 176 -17.72 -13.93 29.11
N VAL A 177 -18.95 -14.08 28.63
CA VAL A 177 -20.15 -14.11 29.49
C VAL A 177 -20.07 -15.25 30.49
N MET A 178 -19.64 -16.45 30.08
CA MET A 178 -19.42 -17.58 30.99
C MET A 178 -18.41 -17.25 32.09
N ALA A 179 -17.28 -16.62 31.74
CA ALA A 179 -16.25 -16.25 32.71
C ALA A 179 -16.71 -15.10 33.63
N ALA A 180 -17.20 -14.01 33.05
CA ALA A 180 -17.45 -12.75 33.75
C ALA A 180 -18.80 -12.72 34.49
N SER A 181 -19.87 -13.25 33.90
CA SER A 181 -21.21 -13.21 34.49
C SER A 181 -21.52 -14.41 35.38
N PHE A 182 -20.97 -15.58 35.04
CA PHE A 182 -21.20 -16.83 35.78
C PHE A 182 -20.02 -17.27 36.64
N GLY A 183 -18.89 -16.56 36.61
CA GLY A 183 -17.70 -16.90 37.39
C GLY A 183 -17.07 -18.24 37.00
N ASN A 184 -17.30 -18.72 35.77
CA ASN A 184 -16.81 -20.03 35.35
C ASN A 184 -15.36 -19.95 34.85
N GLU A 185 -14.41 -20.25 35.73
CA GLU A 185 -12.98 -20.24 35.42
C GLU A 185 -12.58 -21.21 34.30
N ASN A 186 -13.36 -22.27 34.05
CA ASN A 186 -13.09 -23.20 32.94
C ASN A 186 -13.28 -22.55 31.56
N ALA A 187 -13.93 -21.39 31.49
CA ALA A 187 -14.03 -20.62 30.25
C ALA A 187 -12.74 -19.85 29.91
N ILE A 188 -11.83 -19.65 30.87
CA ILE A 188 -10.60 -18.85 30.69
C ILE A 188 -9.67 -19.46 29.63
N PRO A 189 -9.32 -20.77 29.65
CA PRO A 189 -8.51 -21.35 28.58
C PRO A 189 -9.15 -21.20 27.20
N GLY A 190 -10.48 -21.32 27.13
CA GLY A 190 -11.25 -21.08 25.90
C GLY A 190 -11.13 -19.63 25.43
N LEU A 191 -11.23 -18.65 26.34
CA LEU A 191 -11.05 -17.23 26.03
C LEU A 191 -9.67 -16.92 25.48
N ILE A 192 -8.63 -17.47 26.11
CA ILE A 192 -7.24 -17.29 25.67
C ILE A 192 -7.08 -17.84 24.25
N PHE A 193 -7.53 -19.08 24.03
CA PHE A 193 -7.38 -19.74 22.73
C PHE A 193 -8.19 -19.05 21.62
N ILE A 194 -9.48 -18.78 21.85
CA ILE A 194 -10.33 -18.12 20.85
C ILE A 194 -9.87 -16.68 20.60
N GLY A 195 -9.45 -15.95 21.65
CA GLY A 195 -8.90 -14.61 21.52
C GLY A 195 -7.65 -14.58 20.64
N ALA A 196 -6.70 -15.50 20.87
CA ALA A 196 -5.51 -15.66 20.04
C ALA A 196 -5.83 -16.11 18.61
N LEU A 197 -6.85 -16.95 18.43
CA LEU A 197 -7.23 -17.56 17.14
C LEU A 197 -8.01 -16.63 16.21
N THR A 198 -8.82 -15.73 16.76
CA THR A 198 -9.86 -14.99 16.01
C THR A 198 -9.30 -14.24 14.79
N VAL A 199 -8.27 -13.42 14.98
CA VAL A 199 -7.71 -12.59 13.91
C VAL A 199 -6.81 -13.40 12.96
N PRO A 200 -5.85 -14.22 13.45
CA PRO A 200 -5.01 -15.03 12.56
C PRO A 200 -5.79 -16.02 11.70
N LEU A 201 -6.80 -16.71 12.25
CA LEU A 201 -7.59 -17.66 11.46
C LEU A 201 -8.44 -16.94 10.41
N SER A 202 -9.05 -15.81 10.76
CA SER A 202 -9.81 -15.00 9.80
C SER A 202 -8.91 -14.48 8.69
N GLY A 203 -7.72 -13.97 9.02
CA GLY A 203 -6.71 -13.57 8.04
C GLY A 203 -6.30 -14.73 7.12
N LEU A 204 -6.14 -15.94 7.65
CA LEU A 204 -5.83 -17.11 6.85
C LEU A 204 -6.93 -17.43 5.83
N PHE A 205 -8.21 -17.32 6.21
CA PHE A 205 -9.32 -17.48 5.27
C PHE A 205 -9.31 -16.39 4.19
N PHE A 206 -8.92 -15.16 4.52
CA PHE A 206 -8.72 -14.11 3.51
C PHE A 206 -7.67 -14.52 2.45
N PHE A 207 -6.51 -15.04 2.87
CA PHE A 207 -5.48 -15.56 1.95
C PHE A 207 -5.96 -16.79 1.16
N TYR A 208 -6.79 -17.63 1.78
CA TYR A 208 -7.38 -18.80 1.12
C TYR A 208 -8.34 -18.40 -0.01
N GLU A 209 -9.25 -17.45 0.25
CA GLU A 209 -10.24 -16.98 -0.72
C GLU A 209 -9.61 -16.18 -1.87
N THR A 210 -8.53 -15.46 -1.59
CA THR A 210 -7.82 -14.64 -2.57
C THR A 210 -6.81 -15.43 -3.42
N ASN A 211 -6.57 -16.70 -3.09
CA ASN A 211 -5.78 -17.58 -3.94
C ASN A 211 -6.55 -17.97 -5.22
N ALA A 212 -6.35 -17.20 -6.28
CA ALA A 212 -7.04 -17.36 -7.56
C ALA A 212 -6.92 -18.77 -8.16
N PHE A 213 -5.79 -19.45 -7.95
CA PHE A 213 -5.56 -20.79 -8.50
C PHE A 213 -6.45 -21.87 -7.89
N LYS A 214 -6.97 -21.67 -6.67
CA LYS A 214 -7.89 -22.60 -5.98
C LYS A 214 -7.44 -24.07 -6.04
N ASN A 215 -6.13 -24.30 -5.99
CA ASN A 215 -5.51 -25.62 -6.20
C ASN A 215 -4.89 -26.22 -4.92
N ILE A 216 -5.24 -25.66 -3.76
CA ILE A 216 -4.82 -26.14 -2.44
C ILE A 216 -6.08 -26.36 -1.62
N SER A 217 -6.22 -27.54 -1.03
CA SER A 217 -7.37 -27.85 -0.17
C SER A 217 -7.25 -27.18 1.20
N ILE A 218 -8.39 -26.85 1.81
CA ILE A 218 -8.42 -26.32 3.18
C ILE A 218 -7.74 -27.28 4.19
N PHE A 219 -7.78 -28.59 3.93
CA PHE A 219 -7.11 -29.58 4.76
C PHE A 219 -5.58 -29.41 4.76
N GLU A 220 -4.97 -29.15 3.60
CA GLU A 220 -3.54 -28.84 3.52
C GLU A 220 -3.21 -27.53 4.26
N VAL A 221 -4.04 -26.50 4.07
CA VAL A 221 -3.89 -25.20 4.75
C VAL A 221 -3.93 -25.38 6.27
N LEU A 222 -4.89 -26.16 6.80
CA LEU A 222 -4.98 -26.43 8.23
C LEU A 222 -3.79 -27.26 8.74
N LYS A 223 -3.28 -28.21 7.96
CA LYS A 223 -2.04 -28.94 8.34
C LYS A 223 -0.85 -27.98 8.44
N TRP A 224 -0.68 -27.06 7.50
CA TRP A 224 0.41 -26.07 7.56
C TRP A 224 0.22 -25.09 8.71
N PHE A 225 -1.02 -24.70 9.00
CA PHE A 225 -1.36 -23.88 10.16
C PHE A 225 -0.97 -24.56 11.47
N PHE A 226 -1.46 -25.79 11.73
CA PHE A 226 -1.20 -26.48 12.99
C PHE A 226 0.24 -27.02 13.06
N ILE A 227 0.63 -27.88 12.12
CA ILE A 227 1.91 -28.59 12.17
C ILE A 227 3.03 -27.64 11.77
N GLY A 228 2.86 -26.89 10.68
CA GLY A 228 3.88 -25.95 10.22
C GLY A 228 4.10 -24.80 11.21
N GLY A 229 3.03 -24.22 11.75
CA GLY A 229 3.10 -23.19 12.79
C GLY A 229 3.86 -23.65 14.03
N VAL A 230 3.46 -24.76 14.65
CA VAL A 230 4.15 -25.31 15.85
C VAL A 230 5.58 -25.72 15.52
N PHE A 231 5.83 -26.31 14.36
CA PHE A 231 7.18 -26.73 14.01
C PHE A 231 8.10 -25.53 13.75
N SER A 232 7.58 -24.42 13.22
CA SER A 232 8.35 -23.19 13.08
C SER A 232 8.72 -22.58 14.44
N LEU A 233 7.83 -22.65 15.44
CA LEU A 233 8.17 -22.28 16.83
C LEU A 233 9.29 -23.16 17.39
N LEU A 234 9.24 -24.48 17.15
CA LEU A 234 10.30 -25.40 17.59
C LEU A 234 11.65 -25.03 16.96
N VAL A 235 11.67 -24.72 15.65
CA VAL A 235 12.89 -24.27 14.97
C VAL A 235 13.38 -22.96 15.56
N THR A 236 12.50 -21.99 15.80
CA THR A 236 12.82 -20.72 16.45
C THR A 236 13.45 -20.92 17.84
N LEU A 237 12.87 -21.79 18.68
CA LEU A 237 13.44 -22.16 19.99
C LEU A 237 14.84 -22.77 19.87
N PHE A 238 15.07 -23.60 18.85
CA PHE A 238 16.41 -24.11 18.58
C PHE A 238 17.37 -23.00 18.15
N LEU A 239 16.95 -22.11 17.25
CA LEU A 239 17.76 -21.00 16.75
C LEU A 239 18.13 -19.99 17.83
N TYR A 240 17.29 -19.78 18.85
CA TYR A 240 17.62 -18.92 20.00
C TYR A 240 18.85 -19.37 20.77
N ASN A 241 19.27 -20.65 20.69
CA ASN A 241 20.51 -21.12 21.33
C ASN A 241 21.79 -20.55 20.67
N PHE A 242 21.67 -19.89 19.52
CA PHE A 242 22.81 -19.33 18.77
C PHE A 242 22.87 -17.79 18.81
N VAL A 243 21.97 -17.15 19.55
CA VAL A 243 21.98 -15.71 19.78
C VAL A 243 22.02 -15.43 21.28
N SER A 244 22.57 -14.28 21.65
CA SER A 244 22.60 -13.77 23.02
C SER A 244 21.81 -12.49 23.09
N PHE A 245 21.03 -12.33 24.14
CA PHE A 245 20.23 -11.13 24.39
C PHE A 245 20.92 -10.21 25.39
N SER A 246 20.55 -8.93 25.38
CA SER A 246 21.14 -7.95 26.28
C SER A 246 20.77 -8.21 27.75
N GLU A 247 21.61 -7.76 28.68
CA GLU A 247 21.28 -7.75 30.10
C GLU A 247 20.01 -6.93 30.39
N GLU A 248 19.72 -5.92 29.55
CA GLU A 248 18.52 -5.08 29.69
C GLU A 248 17.25 -5.89 29.43
N GLU A 249 17.26 -6.76 28.43
CA GLU A 249 16.18 -7.70 28.18
C GLU A 249 16.10 -8.77 29.28
N GLU A 250 17.23 -9.40 29.63
CA GLU A 250 17.25 -10.50 30.60
C GLU A 250 16.80 -10.06 32.01
N VAL A 251 17.13 -8.83 32.42
CA VAL A 251 16.87 -8.32 33.77
C VAL A 251 15.60 -7.49 33.83
N PHE A 252 15.34 -6.62 32.84
CA PHE A 252 14.23 -5.66 32.88
C PHE A 252 13.10 -5.98 31.89
N GLY A 253 13.29 -6.94 30.98
CA GLY A 253 12.32 -7.27 29.93
C GLY A 253 12.17 -6.15 28.89
N LEU A 254 13.14 -5.24 28.81
CA LEU A 254 13.15 -4.13 27.85
C LEU A 254 13.98 -4.54 26.63
N MET A 255 13.32 -4.69 25.49
CA MET A 255 13.99 -5.16 24.28
C MET A 255 14.73 -4.02 23.59
N THR A 256 16.06 -4.13 23.49
CA THR A 256 16.87 -3.16 22.75
C THR A 256 16.65 -3.29 21.24
N LEU A 257 17.13 -2.33 20.44
CA LEU A 257 17.07 -2.45 18.98
C LEU A 257 17.83 -3.68 18.48
N THR A 258 18.96 -4.03 19.11
CA THR A 258 19.76 -5.21 18.75
C THR A 258 19.05 -6.51 19.11
N ASP A 259 18.36 -6.55 20.25
CA ASP A 259 17.57 -7.70 20.67
C ASP A 259 16.38 -7.90 19.72
N ALA A 260 15.64 -6.83 19.42
CA ALA A 260 14.49 -6.89 18.51
C ALA A 260 14.88 -7.31 17.08
N ILE A 261 16.03 -6.85 16.58
CA ILE A 261 16.56 -7.33 15.29
C ILE A 261 16.92 -8.80 15.38
N SER A 262 17.54 -9.25 16.48
CA SER A 262 17.92 -10.65 16.67
C SER A 262 16.69 -11.56 16.74
N THR A 263 15.67 -11.17 17.51
CA THR A 263 14.36 -11.81 17.56
C THR A 263 13.73 -11.86 16.18
N GLY A 264 13.63 -10.73 15.48
CA GLY A 264 13.09 -10.68 14.12
C GLY A 264 13.81 -11.61 13.15
N ILE A 265 15.15 -11.65 13.17
CA ILE A 265 15.93 -12.58 12.32
C ILE A 265 15.64 -14.04 12.67
N VAL A 266 15.74 -14.40 13.96
CA VAL A 266 15.59 -15.78 14.43
C VAL A 266 14.20 -16.31 14.15
N GLU A 267 13.18 -15.52 14.44
CA GLU A 267 11.80 -15.91 14.25
C GLU A 267 11.40 -15.98 12.78
N GLU A 268 11.76 -15.00 11.96
CA GLU A 268 11.44 -15.03 10.54
C GLU A 268 12.24 -16.12 9.80
N LEU A 269 13.48 -16.41 10.23
CA LEU A 269 14.26 -17.53 9.72
C LEU A 269 13.61 -18.88 10.06
N GLY A 270 13.15 -19.05 11.31
CA GLY A 270 12.45 -20.27 11.73
C GLY A 270 11.20 -20.55 10.89
N LYS A 271 10.40 -19.52 10.60
CA LYS A 271 9.26 -19.61 9.67
C LYS A 271 9.70 -19.89 8.24
N ALA A 272 10.72 -19.17 7.74
CA ALA A 272 11.23 -19.32 6.38
C ALA A 272 11.70 -20.75 6.09
N ILE A 273 12.39 -21.41 7.02
CA ILE A 273 12.83 -22.81 6.88
C ILE A 273 11.64 -23.73 6.64
N ILE A 274 10.58 -23.61 7.45
CA ILE A 274 9.38 -24.45 7.32
C ILE A 274 8.60 -24.13 6.03
N ILE A 275 8.51 -22.85 5.66
CA ILE A 275 7.94 -22.40 4.39
C ILE A 275 8.67 -23.04 3.21
N ILE A 276 10.00 -22.99 3.17
CA ILE A 276 10.83 -23.55 2.09
C ILE A 276 10.58 -25.06 1.96
N ILE A 277 10.55 -25.78 3.08
CA ILE A 277 10.25 -27.21 3.12
C ILE A 277 8.87 -27.49 2.50
N ILE A 278 7.83 -26.78 2.93
CA ILE A 278 6.46 -27.00 2.45
C ILE A 278 6.29 -26.61 0.99
N VAL A 279 6.89 -25.51 0.53
CA VAL A 279 6.90 -25.10 -0.88
C VAL A 279 7.52 -26.18 -1.76
N ASN A 280 8.66 -26.73 -1.33
CA ASN A 280 9.36 -27.79 -2.06
C ASN A 280 8.58 -29.12 -2.08
N ILE A 281 7.97 -29.52 -0.95
CA ILE A 281 7.13 -30.72 -0.87
C ILE A 281 5.88 -30.57 -1.75
N SER A 282 5.25 -29.41 -1.72
CA SER A 282 4.03 -29.10 -2.49
C SER A 282 4.33 -28.87 -3.98
N LYS A 283 5.61 -28.74 -4.36
CA LYS A 283 6.09 -28.49 -5.73
C LYS A 283 5.36 -27.31 -6.41
N THR A 284 5.00 -26.30 -5.63
CA THR A 284 4.26 -25.14 -6.15
C THR A 284 5.21 -24.11 -6.75
N ASN A 285 4.86 -23.57 -7.92
CA ASN A 285 5.52 -22.47 -8.61
C ASN A 285 4.65 -21.19 -8.65
N LYS A 286 3.50 -21.22 -7.99
CA LYS A 286 2.50 -20.14 -8.01
C LYS A 286 2.72 -19.19 -6.83
N ILE A 287 2.87 -17.88 -7.10
CA ILE A 287 3.15 -16.87 -6.07
C ILE A 287 2.03 -16.82 -5.03
N LEU A 288 0.75 -16.88 -5.46
CA LEU A 288 -0.41 -16.90 -4.57
C LEU A 288 -0.43 -18.13 -3.64
N ASN A 289 0.11 -19.27 -4.08
CA ASN A 289 0.28 -20.44 -3.23
C ASN A 289 1.38 -20.22 -2.19
N GLY A 290 2.47 -19.55 -2.57
CA GLY A 290 3.51 -19.12 -1.64
C GLY A 290 2.96 -18.21 -0.54
N LEU A 291 2.18 -17.20 -0.90
CA LEU A 291 1.46 -16.33 0.04
C LEU A 291 0.59 -17.14 1.01
N LEU A 292 -0.22 -18.07 0.49
CA LEU A 292 -1.11 -18.90 1.32
C LEU A 292 -0.35 -19.84 2.26
N ILE A 293 0.72 -20.49 1.79
CA ILE A 293 1.58 -21.34 2.63
C ILE A 293 2.19 -20.52 3.77
N GLY A 294 2.77 -19.36 3.43
CA GLY A 294 3.35 -18.45 4.40
C GLY A 294 2.33 -17.96 5.42
N ALA A 295 1.16 -17.49 4.95
CA ALA A 295 0.07 -17.05 5.80
C ALA A 295 -0.41 -18.16 6.76
N ALA A 296 -0.50 -19.41 6.29
CA ALA A 296 -0.91 -20.53 7.13
C ALA A 296 0.08 -20.77 8.28
N ILE A 297 1.37 -20.90 7.98
CA ILE A 297 2.42 -21.14 8.97
C ILE A 297 2.52 -19.95 9.94
N GLY A 298 2.52 -18.72 9.43
CA GLY A 298 2.58 -17.51 10.25
C GLY A 298 1.35 -17.31 11.14
N ALA A 299 0.15 -17.64 10.63
CA ALA A 299 -1.06 -17.63 11.45
C ALA A 299 -0.98 -18.67 12.56
N GLY A 300 -0.49 -19.87 12.27
CA GLY A 300 -0.26 -20.91 13.28
C GLY A 300 0.71 -20.46 14.36
N PHE A 301 1.88 -19.95 13.94
CA PHE A 301 2.88 -19.36 14.84
C PHE A 301 2.24 -18.30 15.76
N ALA A 302 1.52 -17.33 15.18
CA ALA A 302 0.89 -16.24 15.91
C ALA A 302 -0.12 -16.73 16.96
N VAL A 303 -0.91 -17.76 16.67
CA VAL A 303 -1.93 -18.28 17.59
C VAL A 303 -1.29 -18.94 18.81
N PHE A 304 -0.35 -19.86 18.59
CA PHE A 304 0.28 -20.58 19.69
C PHE A 304 1.14 -19.68 20.55
N GLU A 305 1.87 -18.75 19.93
CA GLU A 305 2.66 -17.76 20.63
C GLU A 305 1.77 -16.79 21.44
N SER A 306 0.73 -16.23 20.82
CA SER A 306 -0.19 -15.30 21.51
C SER A 306 -0.88 -15.96 22.69
N ALA A 307 -1.35 -17.20 22.54
CA ALA A 307 -1.96 -17.93 23.65
C ALA A 307 -0.98 -18.11 24.81
N GLY A 308 0.30 -18.41 24.51
CA GLY A 308 1.37 -18.51 25.49
C GLY A 308 1.63 -17.18 26.22
N TYR A 309 1.73 -16.07 25.48
CA TYR A 309 1.92 -14.74 26.07
C TYR A 309 0.74 -14.32 26.94
N ILE A 310 -0.50 -14.47 26.46
CA ILE A 310 -1.69 -14.13 27.23
C ILE A 310 -1.69 -14.90 28.56
N LEU A 311 -1.41 -16.20 28.53
CA LEU A 311 -1.35 -17.03 29.73
C LEU A 311 -0.19 -16.61 30.66
N LYS A 312 1.01 -16.41 30.11
CA LYS A 312 2.21 -16.02 30.87
C LYS A 312 2.00 -14.70 31.59
N PHE A 313 1.52 -13.66 30.90
CA PHE A 313 1.30 -12.34 31.50
C PHE A 313 0.16 -12.36 32.53
N ALA A 314 -0.89 -13.15 32.30
CA ALA A 314 -1.95 -13.33 33.27
C ALA A 314 -1.46 -13.99 34.57
N LEU A 315 -0.64 -15.04 34.47
CA LEU A 315 -0.18 -15.81 35.63
C LEU A 315 0.96 -15.13 36.39
N TYR A 316 1.93 -14.54 35.69
CA TYR A 316 3.20 -14.10 36.29
C TYR A 316 3.35 -12.59 36.39
N ALA A 317 2.70 -11.82 35.52
CA ALA A 317 2.76 -10.36 35.54
C ALA A 317 1.49 -9.72 36.13
N HIS A 318 0.51 -10.54 36.54
CA HIS A 318 -0.79 -10.11 37.07
C HIS A 318 -1.54 -9.11 36.17
N VAL A 319 -1.28 -9.16 34.87
CA VAL A 319 -1.99 -8.35 33.88
C VAL A 319 -3.36 -8.98 33.65
N PRO A 320 -4.47 -8.21 33.61
CA PRO A 320 -5.78 -8.76 33.29
C PRO A 320 -5.76 -9.51 31.96
N VAL A 321 -6.27 -10.75 31.97
CA VAL A 321 -6.30 -11.63 30.78
C VAL A 321 -6.90 -10.92 29.57
N MET A 322 -7.96 -10.14 29.78
CA MET A 322 -8.66 -9.41 28.72
C MET A 322 -7.79 -8.35 28.04
N ASP A 323 -6.92 -7.67 28.79
CA ASP A 323 -6.07 -6.60 28.24
C ASP A 323 -5.07 -7.19 27.25
N MET A 324 -4.43 -8.31 27.62
CA MET A 324 -3.52 -9.02 26.73
C MET A 324 -4.23 -9.67 25.55
N ILE A 325 -5.43 -10.23 25.74
CA ILE A 325 -6.22 -10.76 24.62
C ILE A 325 -6.50 -9.66 23.60
N ILE A 326 -7.01 -8.52 24.05
CA ILE A 326 -7.37 -7.40 23.16
C ILE A 326 -6.11 -6.91 22.45
N LEU A 327 -5.03 -6.67 23.19
CA LEU A 327 -3.74 -6.23 22.65
C LEU A 327 -3.25 -7.18 21.55
N ARG A 328 -3.18 -8.49 21.82
CA ARG A 328 -2.71 -9.50 20.86
C ARG A 328 -3.66 -9.67 19.66
N ALA A 329 -4.97 -9.53 19.87
CA ALA A 329 -5.95 -9.64 18.80
C ALA A 329 -5.82 -8.49 17.78
N TRP A 330 -5.85 -7.23 18.22
CA TRP A 330 -5.83 -6.10 17.29
C TRP A 330 -4.47 -5.94 16.61
N THR A 331 -3.38 -6.16 17.34
CA THR A 331 -2.02 -6.14 16.78
C THR A 331 -1.81 -7.31 15.81
N GLY A 332 -2.49 -8.44 16.00
CA GLY A 332 -2.48 -9.59 15.09
C GLY A 332 -2.84 -9.29 13.62
N LEU A 333 -3.45 -8.14 13.33
CA LEU A 333 -3.79 -7.71 11.96
C LEU A 333 -2.56 -7.51 11.05
N GLY A 334 -1.37 -7.25 11.60
CA GLY A 334 -0.17 -6.97 10.80
C GLY A 334 1.11 -7.66 11.27
N SER A 335 0.99 -8.71 12.08
CA SER A 335 2.15 -9.43 12.65
C SER A 335 2.52 -10.67 11.83
N HIS A 336 2.96 -11.76 12.49
CA HIS A 336 3.55 -12.96 11.87
C HIS A 336 2.80 -13.54 10.68
N LEU A 337 1.47 -13.45 10.63
CA LEU A 337 0.67 -13.91 9.49
C LEU A 337 1.08 -13.17 8.21
N VAL A 338 1.20 -11.85 8.28
CA VAL A 338 1.54 -10.97 7.15
C VAL A 338 3.00 -11.16 6.74
N TRP A 339 3.91 -11.16 7.71
CA TRP A 339 5.35 -11.33 7.47
C TRP A 339 5.68 -12.69 6.85
N ALA A 340 5.11 -13.78 7.40
CA ALA A 340 5.30 -15.10 6.83
C ALA A 340 4.68 -15.25 5.43
N ALA A 341 3.54 -14.61 5.16
CA ALA A 341 2.96 -14.58 3.81
C ALA A 341 3.93 -13.93 2.81
N ILE A 342 4.51 -12.78 3.17
CA ILE A 342 5.52 -12.08 2.35
C ILE A 342 6.71 -13.00 2.05
N VAL A 343 7.25 -13.66 3.07
CA VAL A 343 8.36 -14.63 2.93
C VAL A 343 7.95 -15.82 2.03
N GLY A 344 6.74 -16.34 2.18
CA GLY A 344 6.21 -17.44 1.36
C GLY A 344 6.13 -17.10 -0.13
N ALA A 345 5.69 -15.89 -0.46
CA ALA A 345 5.72 -15.38 -1.83
C ALA A 345 7.15 -15.27 -2.36
N ALA A 346 8.05 -14.71 -1.54
CA ALA A 346 9.45 -14.49 -1.89
C ALA A 346 10.20 -15.79 -2.20
N VAL A 347 9.94 -16.85 -1.43
CA VAL A 347 10.47 -18.21 -1.68
C VAL A 347 10.08 -18.68 -3.08
N VAL A 348 8.80 -18.54 -3.46
CA VAL A 348 8.32 -18.96 -4.79
C VAL A 348 8.93 -18.11 -5.91
N ILE A 349 9.01 -16.79 -5.72
CA ILE A 349 9.62 -15.86 -6.68
C ILE A 349 11.09 -16.22 -6.94
N ALA A 350 11.86 -16.47 -5.88
CA ALA A 350 13.29 -16.73 -5.98
C ALA A 350 13.61 -18.08 -6.65
N LYS A 351 12.84 -19.13 -6.34
CA LYS A 351 13.05 -20.44 -6.98
C LYS A 351 12.50 -20.53 -8.40
N SER A 352 11.58 -19.65 -8.79
CA SER A 352 10.87 -19.70 -10.09
C SER A 352 10.22 -21.09 -10.31
N GLU A 353 10.49 -21.74 -11.44
CA GLU A 353 9.99 -23.07 -11.81
C GLU A 353 10.72 -24.24 -11.12
N ALA A 354 11.91 -24.00 -10.56
CA ALA A 354 12.72 -25.03 -9.93
C ALA A 354 12.30 -25.30 -8.47
N LYS A 355 12.99 -26.25 -7.83
CA LYS A 355 12.98 -26.39 -6.37
C LYS A 355 13.79 -25.26 -5.75
N PHE A 356 13.41 -24.86 -4.54
CA PHE A 356 14.22 -23.92 -3.77
C PHE A 356 15.45 -24.64 -3.23
N GLU A 357 16.64 -24.15 -3.57
CA GLU A 357 17.95 -24.66 -3.20
C GLU A 357 18.78 -23.58 -2.48
N PHE A 358 19.94 -23.94 -1.95
CA PHE A 358 20.82 -23.02 -1.22
C PHE A 358 21.19 -21.76 -2.02
N ASN A 359 21.33 -21.87 -3.35
CA ASN A 359 21.63 -20.74 -4.21
C ASN A 359 20.50 -19.69 -4.24
N ASN A 360 19.26 -20.08 -3.94
CA ASN A 360 18.13 -19.15 -3.88
C ASN A 360 18.11 -18.31 -2.59
N ILE A 361 18.84 -18.71 -1.55
CA ILE A 361 18.94 -17.95 -0.28
C ILE A 361 19.59 -16.58 -0.53
N VAL A 362 20.54 -16.51 -1.47
CA VAL A 362 21.22 -15.26 -1.84
C VAL A 362 20.53 -14.51 -2.98
N ASP A 363 19.35 -14.96 -3.42
CA ASP A 363 18.58 -14.26 -4.45
C ASP A 363 18.15 -12.88 -3.90
N PRO A 364 18.47 -11.78 -4.61
CA PRO A 364 18.17 -10.43 -4.11
C PRO A 364 16.67 -10.19 -3.89
N ARG A 365 15.79 -10.87 -4.63
CA ARG A 365 14.34 -10.77 -4.48
C ARG A 365 13.90 -11.45 -3.19
N PHE A 366 14.45 -12.64 -2.89
CA PHE A 366 14.20 -13.32 -1.61
C PHE A 366 14.69 -12.47 -0.44
N LEU A 367 15.96 -12.04 -0.49
CA LEU A 367 16.57 -11.25 0.57
C LEU A 367 15.81 -9.95 0.83
N PHE A 368 15.35 -9.26 -0.21
CA PHE A 368 14.55 -8.04 -0.06
C PHE A 368 13.30 -8.27 0.77
N PHE A 369 12.45 -9.24 0.40
CA PHE A 369 11.19 -9.50 1.10
C PHE A 369 11.40 -10.16 2.46
N PHE A 370 12.43 -10.99 2.61
CA PHE A 370 12.81 -11.57 3.89
C PHE A 370 13.25 -10.48 4.88
N PHE A 371 14.19 -9.62 4.50
CA PHE A 371 14.65 -8.55 5.38
C PHE A 371 13.60 -7.46 5.58
N ALA A 372 12.72 -7.20 4.61
CA ALA A 372 11.56 -6.33 4.85
C ALA A 372 10.69 -6.88 6.00
N SER A 373 10.46 -8.20 6.04
CA SER A 373 9.70 -8.85 7.12
C SER A 373 10.43 -8.79 8.46
N VAL A 374 11.74 -9.06 8.47
CA VAL A 374 12.60 -8.93 9.66
C VAL A 374 12.59 -7.49 10.22
N ILE A 375 12.69 -6.48 9.35
CA ILE A 375 12.69 -5.08 9.77
C ILE A 375 11.33 -4.67 10.31
N LEU A 376 10.23 -5.07 9.66
CA LEU A 376 8.88 -4.81 10.16
C LEU A 376 8.69 -5.42 11.55
N HIS A 377 9.16 -6.65 11.75
CA HIS A 377 9.12 -7.35 13.02
C HIS A 377 9.98 -6.65 14.08
N ALA A 378 11.25 -6.34 13.78
CA ALA A 378 12.12 -5.66 14.74
C ALA A 378 11.52 -4.32 15.20
N ILE A 379 10.98 -3.50 14.28
CA ILE A 379 10.36 -2.21 14.66
C ILE A 379 9.05 -2.43 15.46
N TRP A 380 8.34 -3.52 15.19
CA TRP A 380 7.15 -3.90 15.97
C TRP A 380 7.49 -4.11 17.44
N ASP A 381 8.60 -4.80 17.68
CA ASP A 381 9.07 -5.27 18.97
C ASP A 381 9.77 -4.21 19.82
N VAL A 382 10.46 -3.27 19.18
CA VAL A 382 11.10 -2.16 19.90
C VAL A 382 10.04 -1.24 20.55
N ASP A 383 10.26 -0.90 21.82
CA ASP A 383 9.44 0.05 22.56
C ASP A 383 9.74 1.52 22.18
N ILE A 384 9.40 1.89 20.95
CA ILE A 384 9.45 3.26 20.45
C ILE A 384 8.05 3.79 20.12
N THR A 385 7.90 5.11 20.16
CA THR A 385 6.68 5.79 19.73
C THR A 385 6.91 6.57 18.44
N PHE A 386 5.88 6.68 17.60
CA PHE A 386 5.90 7.55 16.43
C PHE A 386 4.98 8.73 16.67
N LEU A 387 5.51 9.97 16.57
CA LEU A 387 4.79 11.20 16.94
C LEU A 387 4.14 11.13 18.34
N GLY A 388 4.81 10.45 19.29
CA GLY A 388 4.32 10.27 20.66
C GLY A 388 3.23 9.20 20.84
N SER A 389 2.90 8.42 19.80
CA SER A 389 1.89 7.35 19.88
C SER A 389 2.45 5.97 19.52
N TYR A 390 2.27 4.99 20.42
CA TYR A 390 2.56 3.58 20.16
C TYR A 390 1.59 2.99 19.12
N ASN A 391 0.30 3.30 19.23
CA ASN A 391 -0.71 2.79 18.29
C ASN A 391 -0.46 3.29 16.86
N LEU A 392 0.03 4.53 16.70
CA LEU A 392 0.38 5.05 15.38
C LEU A 392 1.52 4.26 14.74
N LYS A 393 2.54 3.86 15.51
CA LYS A 393 3.61 2.96 15.04
C LYS A 393 3.02 1.68 14.47
N ILE A 394 2.19 1.00 15.26
CA ILE A 394 1.60 -0.29 14.85
C ILE A 394 0.71 -0.12 13.61
N ILE A 395 -0.12 0.93 13.54
CA ILE A 395 -0.95 1.21 12.36
C ILE A 395 -0.09 1.40 11.11
N ILE A 396 1.00 2.15 11.20
CA ILE A 396 1.92 2.36 10.06
C ILE A 396 2.53 1.02 9.63
N LEU A 397 3.00 0.20 10.56
CA LEU A 397 3.57 -1.11 10.25
C LEU A 397 2.55 -2.06 9.62
N ILE A 398 1.30 -2.07 10.11
CA ILE A 398 0.19 -2.82 9.50
C ILE A 398 0.01 -2.39 8.05
N VAL A 399 -0.08 -1.08 7.79
CA VAL A 399 -0.26 -0.54 6.43
C VAL A 399 0.89 -0.93 5.52
N LEU A 400 2.14 -0.83 5.99
CA LEU A 400 3.33 -1.19 5.22
C LEU A 400 3.37 -2.69 4.90
N GLY A 401 3.08 -3.55 5.87
CA GLY A 401 3.02 -5.00 5.67
C GLY A 401 1.94 -5.40 4.66
N TRP A 402 0.74 -4.85 4.79
CA TRP A 402 -0.35 -5.11 3.84
C TRP A 402 -0.09 -4.54 2.44
N LEU A 403 0.62 -3.41 2.33
CA LEU A 403 1.05 -2.89 1.04
C LEU A 403 1.95 -3.90 0.31
N LEU A 404 2.92 -4.50 1.00
CA LEU A 404 3.77 -5.56 0.44
C LEU A 404 2.94 -6.78 0.02
N VAL A 405 1.99 -7.22 0.86
CA VAL A 405 1.06 -8.30 0.52
C VAL A 405 0.29 -8.00 -0.76
N PHE A 406 -0.29 -6.79 -0.90
CA PHE A 406 -1.05 -6.44 -2.10
C PHE A 406 -0.18 -6.36 -3.36
N ILE A 407 1.07 -5.91 -3.24
CA ILE A 407 2.02 -5.93 -4.35
C ILE A 407 2.30 -7.38 -4.80
N LEU A 408 2.51 -8.29 -3.83
CA LEU A 408 2.75 -9.71 -4.11
C LEU A 408 1.50 -10.44 -4.64
N MET A 409 0.31 -10.09 -4.16
CA MET A 409 -0.95 -10.58 -4.70
C MET A 409 -1.13 -10.16 -6.16
N LYS A 410 -0.86 -8.89 -6.47
CA LYS A 410 -0.91 -8.38 -7.84
C LYS A 410 0.13 -9.08 -8.73
N ALA A 411 1.33 -9.35 -8.23
CA ALA A 411 2.32 -10.15 -8.95
C ALA A 411 1.81 -11.58 -9.23
N GLY A 412 1.15 -12.21 -8.26
CA GLY A 412 0.52 -13.52 -8.45
C GLY A 412 -0.66 -13.53 -9.43
N LEU A 413 -1.49 -12.48 -9.46
CA LEU A 413 -2.54 -12.33 -10.48
C LEU A 413 -1.95 -12.10 -11.87
N ASN A 414 -0.88 -11.32 -11.98
CA ASN A 414 -0.18 -11.13 -13.25
C ASN A 414 0.51 -12.43 -13.72
N GLN A 415 0.98 -13.28 -12.80
CA GLN A 415 1.48 -14.62 -13.12
C GLN A 415 0.40 -15.50 -13.78
N VAL A 416 -0.88 -15.39 -13.38
CA VAL A 416 -1.98 -16.11 -14.04
C VAL A 416 -2.06 -15.74 -15.52
N ASN A 417 -2.02 -14.44 -15.84
CA ASN A 417 -2.05 -13.95 -17.21
C ASN A 417 -0.89 -14.49 -18.04
N THR A 418 0.33 -14.44 -17.50
CA THR A 418 1.52 -14.94 -18.19
C THR A 418 1.39 -16.43 -18.49
N LEU A 419 0.99 -17.23 -17.51
CA LEU A 419 0.82 -18.68 -17.68
C LEU A 419 -0.28 -19.02 -18.71
N GLN A 420 -1.39 -18.28 -18.72
CA GLN A 420 -2.46 -18.46 -19.71
C GLN A 420 -1.98 -18.14 -21.13
N ASN A 421 -1.19 -17.06 -21.30
CA ASN A 421 -0.65 -16.69 -22.60
C ASN A 421 0.34 -17.72 -23.14
N THR A 422 1.26 -18.21 -22.31
CA THR A 422 2.24 -19.25 -22.70
C THR A 422 1.54 -20.53 -23.17
N VAL A 423 0.51 -20.99 -22.45
CA VAL A 423 -0.24 -22.19 -22.86
C VAL A 423 -0.99 -21.97 -24.17
N ASN A 424 -1.55 -20.78 -24.39
CA ASN A 424 -2.21 -20.48 -25.66
C ASN A 424 -1.21 -20.49 -26.81
N GLU A 425 -0.03 -19.89 -26.65
CA GLU A 425 1.06 -19.91 -27.64
C GLU A 425 1.51 -21.33 -27.98
N GLU A 426 1.72 -22.18 -26.97
CA GLU A 426 2.09 -23.60 -27.19
C GLU A 426 1.00 -24.38 -27.96
N ILE A 427 -0.28 -24.12 -27.69
CA ILE A 427 -1.37 -24.75 -28.46
C ILE A 427 -1.33 -24.29 -29.92
N TYR A 428 -1.17 -22.98 -30.17
CA TYR A 428 -1.07 -22.44 -31.53
C TYR A 428 0.15 -22.97 -32.30
N GLU A 429 1.27 -23.24 -31.63
CA GLU A 429 2.45 -23.83 -32.25
C GLU A 429 2.28 -25.32 -32.56
N ASN A 430 1.58 -26.07 -31.72
CA ASN A 430 1.32 -27.51 -31.92
C ASN A 430 0.22 -27.79 -32.97
N GLU A 431 -0.60 -26.80 -33.32
CA GLU A 431 -1.62 -26.90 -34.37
C GLU A 431 -1.10 -26.55 -35.79
N LYS A 432 0.16 -26.09 -35.91
CA LYS A 432 0.86 -25.86 -37.19
C LYS A 432 1.76 -27.04 -37.54
#